data_AF-A0ABD0P0P3-F1
#
_entry.id   AF-A0ABD0P0P3-F1
#
_cell.length_a   1.000
_cell.length_b   1.000
_cell.length_c   1.000
_cell.angle_alpha   90.00
_cell.angle_beta   90.00
_cell.angle_gamma   90.00
#
_symmetry.space_group_name_H-M   'P 1'
#
loop_
_entity.id
_entity.type
_entity.pdbx_description
1 polymer ?
#
loop_
_entity_poly.entity_id
_entity_poly.type
_entity_poly.pdbx_seq_one_letter_code
_entity_poly.pdbx_strand_id
1 'polypeptide(L)' 'DPGVPMNGSRNGDGREPGDTVTFQCDPGYELQGDVKITCIQVENRYYWQPSPP' A
#
# COMPACT_ATOMS: atom_id res chain seq x y z
N ASP A 1 8.46 -3.84 0.85
CA ASP A 1 8.03 -2.53 0.32
C ASP A 1 6.92 -2.83 -0.67
N PRO A 2 5.72 -2.23 -0.54
CA PRO A 2 4.57 -2.56 -1.37
C PRO A 2 4.67 -2.03 -2.81
N GLY A 3 5.74 -1.31 -3.15
CA GLY A 3 5.96 -0.84 -4.52
C GLY A 3 5.04 0.30 -4.93
N VAL A 4 5.15 0.73 -6.19
CA VAL A 4 4.31 1.77 -6.79
C VAL A 4 3.53 1.12 -7.93
N PRO A 5 2.20 1.38 -8.07
CA PRO A 5 1.41 0.86 -9.18
C PRO A 5 1.97 1.30 -10.55
N MET A 6 1.78 0.48 -11.58
CA MET A 6 2.35 0.73 -12.92
C MET A 6 1.85 2.02 -13.58
N ASN A 7 0.58 2.39 -13.37
CA ASN A 7 -0.05 3.62 -13.87
C ASN A 7 -0.67 4.39 -12.71
N GLY A 8 0.16 4.73 -11.74
CA GLY A 8 -0.27 5.41 -10.53
C GLY A 8 0.86 5.83 -9.64
N SER A 9 0.49 6.25 -8.44
CA SER A 9 1.38 6.76 -7.41
C SER A 9 1.07 6.14 -6.06
N ARG A 10 2.05 6.22 -5.17
CA ARG A 10 1.96 5.81 -3.77
C ARG A 10 2.26 7.01 -2.89
N ASN A 11 1.42 7.23 -1.89
CA ASN A 11 1.61 8.22 -0.85
C ASN A 11 1.91 7.53 0.48
N GLY A 12 3.00 7.94 1.12
CA GLY A 12 3.53 7.36 2.34
C GLY A 12 4.72 6.43 2.08
N ASP A 13 5.69 6.48 3.00
CA ASP A 13 6.97 5.77 2.96
C ASP A 13 7.29 5.02 4.26
N GLY A 14 6.36 5.06 5.21
CA GLY A 14 6.43 4.36 6.49
C GLY A 14 6.56 2.84 6.32
N ARG A 15 7.28 2.20 7.25
CA ARG A 15 7.59 0.76 7.24
C ARG A 15 7.38 0.11 8.61
N GLU A 16 6.90 0.87 9.59
CA GLU A 16 6.67 0.41 10.95
C GLU A 16 5.20 -0.02 11.14
N PRO A 17 4.90 -0.86 12.13
CA PRO A 17 3.52 -1.22 12.45
C PRO A 17 2.66 0.03 12.75
N GLY A 18 1.52 0.13 12.08
CA GLY A 18 0.63 1.28 12.14
C GLY A 18 0.81 2.27 11.00
N ASP A 19 1.93 2.22 10.27
CA ASP A 19 2.12 3.04 9.09
C ASP A 19 1.13 2.66 7.99
N THR A 20 0.63 3.67 7.30
CA THR A 20 -0.31 3.48 6.20
C THR A 20 0.22 4.07 4.92
N VAL A 21 0.01 3.36 3.82
CA VAL A 21 0.28 3.85 2.47
C VAL A 21 -0.98 3.82 1.64
N THR A 22 -1.15 4.85 0.82
CA THR A 22 -2.31 5.05 -0.03
C THR A 22 -1.87 5.04 -1.48
N PHE A 23 -2.63 4.39 -2.35
CA PHE A 23 -2.37 4.30 -3.77
C PHE A 23 -3.37 5.16 -4.53
N GLN A 24 -2.92 5.69 -5.66
CA GLN A 24 -3.75 6.51 -6.52
C GLN A 24 -3.42 6.18 -7.96
N CYS A 25 -4.45 6.04 -8.80
CA CYS A 25 -4.26 5.80 -10.22
C CYS A 25 -4.19 7.11 -10.99
N ASP A 26 -3.48 7.06 -12.11
CA ASP A 26 -3.45 8.16 -13.07
C ASP A 26 -4.83 8.32 -13.73
N PRO A 27 -5.18 9.52 -14.24
CA PRO A 27 -6.45 9.75 -14.91
C PRO A 27 -6.70 8.77 -16.06
N GLY A 28 -7.87 8.13 -16.07
CA GLY A 28 -8.24 7.11 -17.06
C GLY A 28 -7.89 5.68 -16.68
N TYR A 29 -7.23 5.48 -15.53
CA TYR A 29 -6.95 4.16 -14.95
C TYR A 29 -7.78 3.94 -13.69
N GLU A 30 -8.05 2.67 -13.40
CA GLU A 30 -8.71 2.22 -12.18
C GLU A 30 -7.75 1.36 -11.37
N LEU A 31 -7.80 1.52 -10.05
CA LEU A 31 -6.95 0.74 -9.15
C LEU A 31 -7.53 -0.66 -9.02
N GLN A 32 -6.71 -1.67 -9.29
CA GLN A 32 -7.07 -3.04 -9.02
C GLN A 32 -6.60 -3.42 -7.61
N GLY A 33 -7.53 -3.51 -6.66
CA GLY A 33 -7.23 -3.80 -5.26
C GLY A 33 -7.50 -2.60 -4.35
N ASP A 34 -6.90 -2.60 -3.17
CA ASP A 34 -7.21 -1.63 -2.14
C ASP A 34 -6.42 -0.32 -2.29
N VAL A 35 -7.13 0.79 -2.16
CA VAL A 35 -6.58 2.15 -2.18
C VAL A 35 -5.67 2.42 -0.99
N LYS A 36 -5.86 1.72 0.14
CA LYS A 36 -5.08 1.94 1.36
C LYS A 36 -4.70 0.63 2.00
N ILE A 37 -3.45 0.51 2.37
CA ILE A 37 -2.92 -0.63 3.14
C ILE A 37 -2.20 -0.13 4.39
N THR A 38 -2.12 -0.99 5.40
CA THR A 38 -1.52 -0.71 6.70
C THR A 38 -0.47 -1.75 7.03
N CYS A 39 0.67 -1.33 7.54
CA CYS A 39 1.69 -2.23 8.04
C CYS A 39 1.22 -2.75 9.41
N ILE A 40 1.13 -4.08 9.54
CA ILE A 40 0.76 -4.76 10.77
C ILE A 40 1.89 -5.67 11.22
N GLN A 41 1.94 -5.93 12.53
CA GLN A 41 2.84 -6.92 13.10
C GLN A 41 2.07 -8.19 13.43
N VAL A 42 2.51 -9.33 12.91
CA VAL A 42 1.97 -10.66 13.22
C VAL A 42 3.15 -11.56 13.59
N GLU A 43 3.13 -12.14 14.79
CA GLU A 43 4.15 -13.08 15.30
C GLU A 43 5.60 -12.58 15.06
N ASN A 44 5.86 -11.30 15.38
CA ASN A 44 7.14 -10.62 15.21
C ASN A 44 7.58 -10.35 13.75
N ARG A 45 6.70 -10.52 12.76
CA ARG A 45 6.95 -10.13 11.37
C ARG A 45 6.01 -9.02 10.93
N TYR A 46 6.47 -8.21 9.98
CA TYR A 46 5.71 -7.10 9.43
C TYR A 46 5.09 -7.47 8.09
N TYR A 47 3.80 -7.15 7.95
CA TYR A 47 3.00 -7.45 6.77
C TYR A 47 2.18 -6.23 6.38
N TRP A 48 2.03 -5.99 5.09
CA TRP A 48 1.05 -5.03 4.60
C TRP A 48 -0.31 -5.71 4.48
N GLN A 49 -1.34 -5.09 5.04
CA GLN A 49 -2.72 -5.57 4.97
C GLN A 49 -3.69 -4.44 4.60
N PRO A 50 -4.60 -4.67 3.64
CA PRO A 50 -4.65 -5.84 2.75
C PRO A 50 -3.43 -5.92 1.82
N SER A 51 -3.37 -6.95 0.97
CA SER A 51 -2.27 -7.10 0.03
C SER A 51 -2.17 -5.88 -0.90
N PRO A 52 -0.94 -5.42 -1.24
CA PRO A 52 -0.77 -4.33 -2.18
C PRO A 52 -1.43 -4.61 -3.55
N PRO A 53 -1.95 -3.56 -4.22
CA PRO A 53 -2.48 -3.64 -5.59
C PRO A 53 -1.38 -3.89 -6.64
#